data_AF-A0A7D6CNL8-F1
#
_entry.id   AF-A0A7D6CNL8-F1
#
_cell.length_a   1.000
_cell.length_b   1.000
_cell.length_c   1.000
_cell.angle_alpha   90.00
_cell.angle_beta   90.00
_cell.angle_gamma   90.00
#
_symmetry.space_group_name_H-M   'P 1'
#
loop_
_entity.id
_entity.type
_entity.pdbx_description
1 polymer ?
#
loop_
_entity_poly.entity_id
_entity_poly.type
_entity_poly.pdbx_seq_one_letter_code
_entity_poly.pdbx_strand_id
1 'polypeptide(L)'
;MATVRRDGKWTLEKDQEGVYAVCERGDLRARIITDDYEPQGILDDVTSNVMTETIEVRSFKDAEQEFQNYIEKAESSGFSLF
;
A
#
# COMPACT_ATOMS: atom_id res chain seq x y z
N MET A 1 -4.25 -13.34 1.50
CA MET A 1 -3.38 -12.38 0.80
C MET A 1 -2.83 -13.03 -0.47
N ALA A 2 -2.97 -12.36 -1.61
CA ALA A 2 -2.43 -12.83 -2.88
C ALA A 2 -1.52 -11.74 -3.47
N THR A 3 -0.32 -12.10 -3.91
CA THR A 3 0.59 -11.15 -4.56
C THR A 3 0.02 -10.71 -5.91
N VAL A 4 -0.27 -9.41 -6.03
CA VAL A 4 -0.76 -8.78 -7.25
C VAL A 4 0.41 -8.39 -8.14
N ARG A 5 1.42 -7.77 -7.53
CA ARG A 5 2.57 -7.22 -8.26
C ARG A 5 3.81 -7.27 -7.39
N ARG A 6 4.97 -7.44 -8.03
CA ARG A 6 6.27 -7.44 -7.36
C ARG A 6 7.25 -6.61 -8.16
N ASP A 7 7.97 -5.74 -7.46
CA ASP A 7 9.00 -4.88 -8.02
C ASP A 7 10.24 -4.87 -7.11
N GLY A 8 11.22 -5.70 -7.45
CA GLY A 8 12.44 -5.89 -6.65
C GLY A 8 12.15 -6.30 -5.20
N LYS A 9 12.39 -5.38 -4.27
CA LYS A 9 12.15 -5.53 -2.83
C LYS A 9 10.72 -5.19 -2.41
N TRP A 10 9.93 -4.59 -3.29
CA TRP A 10 8.56 -4.15 -3.05
C TRP A 10 7.56 -5.15 -3.60
N THR A 11 6.45 -5.31 -2.88
CA THR A 11 5.36 -6.22 -3.26
C THR A 11 4.04 -5.54 -2.99
N LEU A 12 3.12 -5.63 -3.94
CA LEU A 12 1.72 -5.25 -3.77
C LEU A 12 0.91 -6.53 -3.59
N GLU A 13 0.24 -6.65 -2.46
CA GLU A 13 -0.56 -7.82 -2.09
C GLU A 13 -2.02 -7.42 -1.97
N LYS A 14 -2.94 -8.17 -2.58
CA LYS A 14 -4.38 -8.01 -2.36
C LYS A 14 -4.71 -8.71 -1.04
N ASP A 15 -5.11 -7.91 -0.07
CA ASP A 15 -5.54 -8.41 1.24
C ASP A 15 -7.00 -8.88 1.15
N GLN A 16 -7.86 -7.96 0.73
CA GLN A 16 -9.28 -8.18 0.45
C GLN A 16 -9.72 -7.33 -0.74
N GLU A 17 -10.98 -7.49 -1.17
CA GLU A 17 -11.52 -6.63 -2.21
C GLU A 17 -11.51 -5.17 -1.76
N GLY A 18 -10.90 -4.31 -2.57
CA GLY A 18 -10.72 -2.90 -2.23
C GLY A 18 -9.61 -2.58 -1.23
N VAL A 19 -8.81 -3.55 -0.78
CA VAL A 19 -7.66 -3.30 0.11
C VAL A 19 -6.41 -4.02 -0.40
N TYR A 20 -5.36 -3.23 -0.58
CA TYR A 20 -4.05 -3.68 -1.03
C TYR A 20 -2.98 -3.29 -0.02
N ALA A 21 -2.02 -4.16 0.20
CA ALA A 21 -0.89 -3.97 1.10
C ALA A 21 0.39 -3.78 0.28
N VAL A 22 1.16 -2.74 0.62
CA VAL A 22 2.47 -2.46 0.07
C VAL A 22 3.51 -2.94 1.07
N CYS A 23 4.26 -3.98 0.69
CA CYS A 23 5.25 -4.63 1.54
C CYS A 23 6.67 -4.42 0.98
N GLU A 24 7.62 -4.05 1.84
CA GLU A 24 9.06 -4.01 1.53
C GLU A 24 9.73 -5.22 2.18
N ARG A 25 10.27 -6.16 1.41
CA ARG A 25 10.92 -7.38 1.91
C ARG A 25 10.08 -8.22 2.88
N GLY A 26 8.75 -8.06 2.83
CA GLY A 26 7.79 -8.75 3.71
C GLY A 26 7.27 -7.89 4.87
N ASP A 27 7.82 -6.68 5.05
CA ASP A 27 7.34 -5.72 6.05
C ASP A 27 6.29 -4.78 5.45
N LEU A 28 5.12 -4.67 6.09
CA LEU A 28 4.06 -3.76 5.66
C LEU A 28 4.51 -2.31 5.82
N ARG A 29 4.53 -1.56 4.71
CA ARG A 29 4.92 -0.15 4.67
C ARG A 29 3.73 0.79 4.44
N ALA A 30 2.82 0.41 3.56
CA ALA A 30 1.62 1.18 3.26
C ALA A 30 0.42 0.28 2.95
N ARG A 31 -0.78 0.83 3.03
CA ARG A 31 -2.03 0.21 2.57
C ARG A 31 -2.69 1.13 1.56
N ILE A 32 -3.20 0.54 0.49
CA ILE A 32 -3.97 1.24 -0.53
C ILE A 32 -5.41 0.73 -0.46
N ILE A 33 -6.35 1.62 -0.17
CA ILE A 33 -7.77 1.29 -0.06
C ILE A 33 -8.56 1.96 -1.17
N THR A 34 -9.53 1.26 -1.76
CA THR A 34 -10.41 1.86 -2.77
C THR A 34 -11.56 2.62 -2.10
N ASP A 35 -12.06 3.68 -2.74
CA ASP A 35 -13.21 4.47 -2.27
C ASP A 35 -14.48 3.64 -2.00
N ASP A 36 -14.63 2.53 -2.73
CA ASP A 36 -15.72 1.55 -2.56
C ASP A 36 -15.58 0.70 -1.27
N TYR A 37 -14.43 0.77 -0.61
CA TYR A 37 -14.22 0.10 0.68
C TYR A 37 -14.92 0.90 1.78
N GLU A 38 -16.15 0.52 2.11
CA GLU A 38 -16.81 0.98 3.33
C GLU A 38 -16.16 0.29 4.54
N PRO A 39 -15.48 1.02 5.44
CA PRO A 39 -14.97 0.44 6.68
C PRO A 39 -16.16 0.07 7.56
N GLN A 40 -16.65 -1.16 7.44
CA GLN A 40 -17.73 -1.70 8.26
C GLN A 40 -17.23 -1.88 9.71
N GLY A 41 -17.20 -0.78 10.46
CA GLY A 41 -16.96 -0.79 11.91
C GLY A 41 -15.52 -1.01 12.37
N ILE A 42 -14.53 -1.06 11.47
CA ILE A 42 -13.11 -1.28 11.80
C ILE A 42 -12.31 0.02 11.71
N LEU A 43 -12.81 1.09 12.34
CA LEU A 43 -11.99 2.28 12.56
C LEU A 43 -10.83 2.01 13.53
N ASP A 44 -10.85 0.89 14.26
CA ASP A 44 -9.86 0.54 15.27
C ASP A 44 -8.64 -0.22 14.70
N ASP A 45 -8.82 -1.20 13.80
CA ASP A 45 -7.70 -2.05 13.32
C ASP A 45 -6.80 -1.34 12.28
N VAL A 46 -7.37 -0.45 11.47
CA VAL A 46 -6.61 0.30 10.44
C VAL A 46 -5.85 1.49 11.05
N THR A 47 -6.37 2.09 12.12
CA THR A 47 -5.67 3.16 12.87
C THR A 47 -4.70 2.64 13.91
N SER A 48 -4.83 1.38 14.36
CA SER A 48 -3.95 0.82 15.39
C SER A 48 -2.50 0.60 14.92
N ASN A 49 -2.23 0.66 13.61
CA ASN A 49 -0.87 0.68 13.08
C ASN A 49 -0.46 2.12 12.73
N VAL A 50 -0.24 2.94 13.76
CA VAL A 50 0.08 4.38 13.72
C VAL A 50 1.28 4.74 12.80
N MET A 51 2.02 3.75 12.31
CA MET A 51 3.18 3.94 11.42
C MET A 51 2.94 3.56 9.95
N THR A 52 1.77 3.03 9.58
CA THR A 52 1.50 2.57 8.19
C THR A 52 0.73 3.62 7.42
N GLU A 53 1.31 4.10 6.31
CA GLU A 53 0.67 5.08 5.44
C GLU A 53 -0.56 4.45 4.76
N THR A 54 -1.70 5.15 4.78
CA THR A 54 -2.93 4.72 4.09
C THR A 54 -3.18 5.64 2.91
N ILE A 55 -3.36 5.06 1.72
CA ILE A 55 -3.55 5.75 0.45
C ILE A 55 -4.94 5.38 -0.09
N GLU A 56 -5.79 6.37 -0.30
CA GLU A 56 -7.14 6.18 -0.82
C GLU A 56 -7.16 6.38 -2.34
N VAL A 57 -7.72 5.43 -3.07
CA VAL A 57 -7.77 5.44 -4.54
C VAL A 57 -9.16 5.11 -5.06
N ARG A 58 -9.48 5.48 -6.29
CA ARG A 58 -10.83 5.22 -6.85
C ARG A 58 -10.99 3.84 -7.47
N SER A 59 -9.89 3.17 -7.80
CA SER A 59 -9.91 1.94 -8.58
C SER A 59 -8.62 1.16 -8.39
N PHE A 60 -8.65 -0.13 -8.73
CA PHE A 60 -7.46 -0.97 -8.73
C PHE A 60 -6.32 -0.41 -9.60
N LYS A 61 -6.65 0.17 -10.75
CA LYS A 61 -5.66 0.80 -11.64
C LYS A 61 -4.92 1.96 -10.97
N ASP A 62 -5.64 2.79 -10.23
CA ASP A 62 -5.05 3.85 -9.42
C ASP A 62 -4.20 3.27 -8.29
N ALA A 63 -4.58 2.13 -7.70
CA ALA A 63 -3.76 1.45 -6.69
C ALA A 63 -2.40 1.00 -7.25
N GLU A 64 -2.36 0.47 -8.46
CA GLU A 64 -1.10 0.13 -9.11
C GLU A 64 -0.22 1.34 -9.40
N GLN A 65 -0.84 2.45 -9.81
CA GLN A 65 -0.12 3.69 -10.08
C GLN A 65 0.46 4.28 -8.79
N GLU A 66 -0.32 4.31 -7.71
CA GLU A 66 0.14 4.78 -6.41
C GLU A 66 1.18 3.87 -5.80
N PHE A 67 1.09 2.55 -6.02
CA PHE A 67 2.17 1.62 -5.66
C PHE A 67 3.48 1.99 -6.36
N GLN A 68 3.46 2.26 -7.66
CA GLN A 68 4.64 2.68 -8.41
C GLN A 68 5.19 4.04 -7.92
N ASN A 69 4.31 5.02 -7.71
CA ASN A 69 4.69 6.33 -7.17
C ASN A 69 5.32 6.19 -5.76
N TYR A 70 4.79 5.28 -4.94
CA TYR A 70 5.30 5.01 -3.60
C TYR A 70 6.71 4.41 -3.64
N ILE A 71 6.94 3.39 -4.48
CA ILE A 71 8.28 2.80 -4.61
C ILE A 71 9.28 3.82 -5.17
N GLU A 72 8.90 4.62 -6.16
CA GLU A 72 9.76 5.65 -6.75
C GLU A 72 10.13 6.70 -5.72
N LYS A 73 9.17 7.17 -4.92
CA LYS A 73 9.42 8.08 -3.80
C LYS A 73 10.31 7.45 -2.74
N ALA A 74 10.04 6.20 -2.34
CA ALA A 74 10.83 5.52 -1.32
C ALA A 74 12.28 5.26 -1.77
N GLU A 75 12.48 4.93 -3.04
CA GLU A 75 13.80 4.76 -3.64
C GLU A 75 14.51 6.10 -3.86
N SER A 76 13.80 7.13 -4.31
CA SER A 76 14.35 8.48 -4.47
C SER A 76 14.69 9.15 -3.14
N SER A 77 13.87 8.98 -2.10
CA SER A 77 14.17 9.46 -0.74
C SER A 77 15.31 8.68 -0.08
N GLY A 78 15.53 7.42 -0.48
CA GLY A 78 16.72 6.65 -0.11
C GLY A 78 18.00 7.06 -0.84
N PHE A 79 17.91 7.87 -1.90
CA PHE A 79 19.04 8.23 -2.77
C PHE A 79 19.76 9.54 -2.38
N SER A 80 19.39 10.18 -1.27
CA SER A 80 19.96 11.48 -0.86
C SER A 80 21.16 11.38 0.10
N LEU A 81 21.90 10.26 0.09
CA LEU A 81 23.15 10.08 0.83
C LEU A 81 24.26 9.58 -0.10
N PHE A 82 24.71 10.46 -1.00
CA PHE A 82 26.05 10.42 -1.60
C PHE A 82 26.66 11.82 -1.55
#